data_AF-A0A0R0M2C5-F1
#
_entry.id   AF-A0A0R0M2C5-F1
#
_cell.length_a   1.000
_cell.length_b   1.000
_cell.length_c   1.000
_cell.angle_alpha   90.00
_cell.angle_beta   90.00
_cell.angle_gamma   90.00
#
_symmetry.space_group_name_H-M   'P 1'
#
loop_
_entity.id
_entity.type
_entity.pdbx_description
1 polymer ?
#
loop_
_entity_poly.entity_id
_entity_poly.type
_entity_poly.pdbx_seq_one_letter_code
_entity_poly.pdbx_strand_id
1 'polypeptide(L)'
;MPPNIPNSTIWQQAEILMQPAFIRIIDNIRKHLDISKWKGSYHDVLIWPAGTTDETKSIVIQLLEDSKNATAEDLLAIKQKLALLPIPHPGYHLRLQYQEQVVNMDLWDLCYQVCFVDYSPENVPVDIDTNLLDEFGEVDWQYLESKTKGLVQRIFDNLIDRE
;
A
#
# COMPACT_ATOMS: atom_id res chain seq x y z
N MET A 1 7.26 0.21 -1.02
CA MET A 1 7.75 1.46 -1.67
C MET A 1 6.92 1.65 -2.92
N PRO A 2 6.44 2.87 -3.22
CA PRO A 2 5.67 3.10 -4.44
C PRO A 2 6.48 2.69 -5.67
N PRO A 3 5.87 2.03 -6.66
CA PRO A 3 6.55 1.64 -7.88
C PRO A 3 7.02 2.87 -8.65
N ASN A 4 8.16 2.74 -9.32
CA ASN A 4 8.64 3.76 -10.24
C ASN A 4 7.94 3.58 -11.60
N ILE A 5 7.04 4.51 -11.91
CA ILE A 5 6.23 4.52 -13.13
C ILE A 5 6.94 5.36 -14.20
N PRO A 6 7.34 4.77 -15.33
CA PRO A 6 8.35 5.38 -16.22
C PRO A 6 7.78 6.43 -17.18
N ASN A 7 6.46 6.49 -17.41
CA ASN A 7 5.84 7.44 -18.33
C ASN A 7 4.41 7.85 -17.91
N SER A 8 3.91 8.94 -18.50
CA SER A 8 2.61 9.54 -18.15
C SER A 8 1.41 8.65 -18.46
N THR A 9 1.49 7.79 -19.49
CA THR A 9 0.40 6.89 -19.87
C THR A 9 0.19 5.81 -18.80
N ILE A 10 1.27 5.16 -18.36
CA ILE A 10 1.24 4.15 -17.29
C ILE A 10 0.75 4.80 -16.00
N TRP A 11 1.13 6.06 -15.73
CA TRP A 11 0.66 6.79 -14.56
C TRP A 11 -0.85 7.04 -14.60
N GLN A 12 -1.40 7.48 -15.73
CA GLN A 12 -2.85 7.69 -15.90
C GLN A 12 -3.63 6.39 -15.76
N GLN A 13 -3.13 5.30 -16.33
CA GLN A 13 -3.76 3.98 -16.20
C GLN A 13 -3.72 3.47 -14.77
N ALA A 14 -2.60 3.67 -14.06
CA ALA A 14 -2.49 3.37 -12.64
C ALA A 14 -3.51 4.18 -11.83
N GLU A 15 -3.66 5.47 -12.09
CA GLU A 15 -4.62 6.33 -11.39
C GLU A 15 -6.06 5.80 -11.50
N ILE A 16 -6.45 5.34 -12.69
CA ILE A 16 -7.76 4.72 -12.95
C ILE A 16 -7.94 3.41 -12.17
N LEU A 17 -6.90 2.59 -12.07
CA LEU A 17 -6.99 1.23 -11.51
C LEU A 17 -6.81 1.16 -9.99
N MET A 18 -6.01 2.04 -9.40
CA MET A 18 -5.56 1.91 -8.01
C MET A 18 -6.70 1.95 -6.99
N GLN A 19 -7.66 2.88 -7.14
CA GLN A 19 -8.80 2.95 -6.22
C GLN A 19 -9.76 1.75 -6.37
N PRO A 20 -10.19 1.35 -7.60
CA PRO A 20 -10.93 0.12 -7.82
C PRO A 20 -10.25 -1.13 -7.24
N ALA A 21 -8.95 -1.30 -7.50
CA ALA A 21 -8.18 -2.43 -6.99
C ALA A 21 -8.19 -2.46 -5.46
N PHE A 22 -7.94 -1.31 -4.81
CA PHE A 22 -7.97 -1.19 -3.36
C PHE A 22 -9.32 -1.61 -2.77
N ILE A 23 -10.42 -1.10 -3.33
CA ILE A 23 -11.78 -1.44 -2.86
C ILE A 23 -12.03 -2.95 -2.99
N ARG A 24 -11.67 -3.56 -4.13
CA ARG A 24 -11.87 -4.99 -4.39
C ARG A 24 -11.00 -5.89 -3.50
N ILE A 25 -9.76 -5.50 -3.24
CA ILE A 25 -8.88 -6.19 -2.31
C ILE A 25 -9.48 -6.20 -0.91
N ILE A 26 -9.88 -5.04 -0.38
CA ILE A 26 -10.49 -4.93 0.97
C ILE A 26 -11.75 -5.78 1.08
N ASP A 27 -12.62 -5.72 0.07
CA ASP A 27 -13.87 -6.49 0.05
C ASP A 27 -13.61 -8.00 0.06
N ASN A 28 -12.67 -8.48 -0.76
CA ASN A 28 -12.31 -9.88 -0.83
C ASN A 28 -11.60 -10.36 0.45
N ILE A 29 -10.74 -9.54 1.06
CA ILE A 29 -10.15 -9.82 2.36
C ILE A 29 -11.23 -9.97 3.44
N ARG A 30 -12.18 -9.04 3.50
CA ARG A 30 -13.30 -9.09 4.46
C ARG A 30 -14.08 -10.41 4.31
N LYS A 31 -14.47 -10.78 3.09
CA LYS A 31 -15.18 -12.04 2.82
C LYS A 31 -14.41 -13.26 3.29
N HIS A 32 -13.08 -13.28 3.13
CA HIS A 32 -12.24 -14.37 3.63
C HIS A 32 -12.13 -14.39 5.16
N LEU A 33 -12.00 -13.22 5.79
CA LEU A 33 -11.99 -13.10 7.24
C LEU A 33 -13.28 -13.63 7.89
N ASP A 34 -14.43 -13.47 7.22
CA ASP A 34 -15.72 -13.97 7.70
C ASP A 34 -15.77 -15.50 7.83
N ILE A 35 -14.96 -16.22 7.05
CA ILE A 35 -14.91 -17.71 7.04
C ILE A 35 -13.63 -18.30 7.61
N SER A 36 -12.61 -17.47 7.89
CA SER A 36 -11.32 -17.90 8.42
C SER A 36 -11.27 -17.83 9.96
N LYS A 37 -10.30 -18.51 10.57
CA LYS A 37 -10.03 -18.33 12.01
C LYS A 37 -9.21 -17.06 12.31
N TRP A 38 -8.58 -16.49 11.29
CA TRP A 38 -7.78 -15.28 11.41
C TRP A 38 -8.67 -14.06 11.69
N LYS A 39 -8.16 -13.14 12.51
CA LYS A 39 -8.78 -11.85 12.78
C LYS A 39 -7.98 -10.74 12.10
N GLY A 40 -8.66 -9.92 11.30
CA GLY A 40 -8.06 -8.80 10.60
C GLY A 40 -8.32 -7.47 11.28
N SER A 41 -7.30 -6.62 11.35
CA SER A 41 -7.38 -5.24 11.83
C SER A 41 -6.56 -4.32 10.93
N TYR A 42 -7.15 -3.19 10.54
CA TYR A 42 -6.53 -2.24 9.62
C TYR A 42 -5.86 -1.10 10.38
N HIS A 43 -4.67 -0.71 9.95
CA HIS A 43 -3.86 0.29 10.62
C HIS A 43 -3.24 1.27 9.63
N ASP A 44 -3.35 2.55 9.95
CA ASP A 44 -2.53 3.58 9.32
C ASP A 44 -1.10 3.47 9.86
N VAL A 45 -0.13 3.43 8.96
CA VAL A 45 1.29 3.33 9.31
C VAL A 45 2.10 4.39 8.59
N LEU A 46 3.22 4.80 9.18
CA LEU A 46 4.21 5.63 8.50
C LEU A 46 5.24 4.70 7.85
N ILE A 47 5.29 4.71 6.53
CA ILE A 47 6.28 3.96 5.75
C ILE A 47 7.48 4.87 5.53
N TRP A 48 8.63 4.44 6.05
CA TRP A 48 9.87 5.19 5.98
C TRP A 48 10.71 4.78 4.76
N PRO A 49 11.46 5.71 4.15
CA PRO A 49 12.49 5.36 3.18
C PRO A 49 13.47 4.32 3.74
N ALA A 50 13.93 3.41 2.88
CA ALA A 50 14.87 2.36 3.26
C ALA A 50 16.14 2.97 3.87
N GLY A 51 16.65 2.37 4.95
CA GLY A 51 17.85 2.85 5.65
C GLY A 51 17.62 3.99 6.64
N THR A 52 16.38 4.44 6.86
CA THR A 52 16.08 5.45 7.89
C THR A 52 16.27 4.87 9.30
N THR A 53 17.17 5.46 10.10
CA THR A 53 17.42 5.03 11.49
C THR A 53 16.30 5.45 12.42
N ASP A 54 16.14 4.75 13.54
CA ASP A 54 15.09 5.04 14.51
C ASP A 54 15.25 6.43 15.15
N GLU A 55 16.50 6.89 15.37
CA GLU A 55 16.77 8.27 15.83
C GLU A 55 16.25 9.29 14.82
N THR A 56 16.48 9.06 13.53
CA THR A 56 15.99 9.94 12.46
C THR A 56 14.46 9.94 12.41
N LYS A 57 13.83 8.77 12.59
CA LYS A 57 12.36 8.66 12.66
C LYS A 57 11.81 9.49 13.81
N SER A 58 12.39 9.35 15.01
CA SER A 58 11.97 10.11 16.19
C SER A 58 12.09 11.63 15.98
N ILE A 59 13.19 12.09 15.37
CA ILE A 59 13.39 13.51 15.05
C ILE A 59 12.30 14.01 14.10
N VAL A 60 12.03 13.28 13.02
CA VAL A 60 11.02 13.68 12.03
C VAL A 60 9.61 13.67 12.62
N ILE A 61 9.26 12.65 13.43
CA ILE A 61 7.96 12.59 14.12
C ILE A 61 7.79 13.80 15.04
N GLN A 62 8.82 14.16 15.81
CA GLN A 62 8.76 15.33 16.69
C GLN A 62 8.54 16.62 15.90
N LEU A 63 9.30 16.82 14.81
CA LEU A 63 9.16 18.00 13.96
C LEU A 63 7.76 18.10 13.32
N LEU A 64 7.17 16.98 12.91
CA LEU A 64 5.80 16.94 12.38
C LEU A 64 4.78 17.31 13.47
N GLU A 65 4.95 16.82 14.70
CA GLU A 65 4.08 17.16 15.82
C GLU A 65 4.18 18.64 16.20
N ASP A 66 5.40 19.16 16.30
CA ASP A 66 5.67 20.57 16.59
C ASP A 66 5.03 21.49 15.53
N SER A 67 5.05 21.06 14.25
CA SER A 67 4.46 21.83 13.14
C SER A 67 2.95 22.05 13.26
N LYS A 68 2.21 21.18 13.97
CA LYS A 68 0.75 21.28 14.11
C LYS A 68 0.32 22.50 14.91
N ASN A 69 1.17 22.94 15.86
CA ASN A 69 0.87 24.03 16.79
C ASN A 69 1.87 25.19 16.67
N ALA A 70 2.74 25.17 15.66
CA ALA A 70 3.81 26.14 15.49
C ALA A 70 3.30 27.53 15.05
N THR A 71 4.02 28.57 15.48
CA THR A 71 3.85 29.92 14.93
C THR A 71 4.31 29.96 13.46
N ALA A 72 3.95 31.01 12.71
CA ALA A 72 4.34 31.13 11.31
C ALA A 72 5.88 31.12 11.09
N GLU A 73 6.63 31.71 12.04
CA GLU A 73 8.10 31.77 11.99
C GLU A 73 8.72 30.39 12.29
N ASP A 74 8.26 29.73 13.36
CA ASP A 74 8.73 28.39 13.73
C ASP A 74 8.37 27.35 12.65
N LEU A 75 7.19 27.47 12.04
CA LEU A 75 6.73 26.59 10.98
C LEU A 75 7.61 26.68 9.73
N LEU A 76 8.15 27.86 9.41
CA LEU A 76 9.10 28.04 8.33
C LEU A 76 10.42 27.29 8.63
N ALA A 77 10.95 27.45 9.84
CA ALA A 77 12.18 26.79 10.28
C ALA A 77 12.02 25.25 10.32
N ILE A 78 10.88 24.76 10.80
CA ILE A 78 10.55 23.33 10.82
C ILE A 78 10.49 22.78 9.40
N LYS A 79 9.80 23.47 8.47
CA LYS A 79 9.72 23.05 7.06
C LYS A 79 11.10 22.95 6.39
N GLN A 80 12.01 23.90 6.67
CA GLN A 80 13.37 23.85 6.14
C GLN A 80 14.15 22.64 6.65
N LYS A 81 13.99 22.27 7.94
CA LYS A 81 14.61 21.06 8.51
C LYS A 81 14.02 19.78 7.91
N LEU A 82 12.70 19.69 7.82
CA LEU A 82 12.01 18.53 7.26
C LEU A 82 12.39 18.27 5.79
N ALA A 83 12.66 19.31 5.00
CA ALA A 83 13.08 19.19 3.60
C ALA A 83 14.41 18.44 3.40
N LEU A 84 15.24 18.31 4.46
CA LEU A 84 16.53 17.63 4.41
C LEU A 84 16.48 16.22 5.03
N LEU A 85 15.32 15.81 5.55
CA LEU A 85 15.16 14.55 6.26
C LEU A 85 14.30 13.57 5.44
N PRO A 86 14.48 12.25 5.63
CA PRO A 86 13.60 11.26 5.01
C PRO A 86 12.19 11.41 5.57
N ILE A 87 11.25 11.83 4.72
CA ILE A 87 9.85 12.02 5.09
C ILE A 87 9.10 10.70 4.85
N PRO A 88 8.38 10.17 5.85
CA PRO A 88 7.55 8.99 5.65
C PRO A 88 6.30 9.34 4.85
N HIS A 89 5.76 8.38 4.12
CA HIS A 89 4.43 8.50 3.53
C HIS A 89 3.42 7.63 4.30
N PRO A 90 2.12 8.00 4.28
CA PRO A 90 1.09 7.16 4.84
C PRO A 90 1.00 5.83 4.07
N GLY A 91 1.06 4.73 4.79
CA GLY A 91 0.75 3.40 4.32
C GLY A 91 -0.46 2.84 5.06
N TYR A 92 -1.04 1.79 4.50
CA TYR A 92 -2.21 1.14 5.07
C TYR A 92 -1.93 -0.35 5.21
N HIS A 93 -1.85 -0.83 6.44
CA HIS A 93 -1.49 -2.21 6.72
C HIS A 93 -2.69 -3.00 7.26
N LEU A 94 -2.82 -4.23 6.79
CA LEU A 94 -3.65 -5.24 7.42
C LEU A 94 -2.80 -6.09 8.36
N ARG A 95 -3.22 -6.15 9.62
CA ARG A 95 -2.70 -7.09 10.61
C ARG A 95 -3.68 -8.26 10.73
N LEU A 96 -3.19 -9.45 10.44
CA LEU A 96 -3.87 -10.72 10.64
C LEU A 96 -3.32 -11.38 11.90
N GLN A 97 -4.21 -11.84 12.78
CA GLN A 97 -3.84 -12.54 14.01
C GLN A 97 -4.62 -13.86 14.13
N TYR A 98 -3.88 -14.94 14.43
CA TYR A 98 -4.44 -16.23 14.82
C TYR A 98 -3.57 -16.84 15.93
N GLN A 99 -4.15 -17.02 17.12
CA GLN A 99 -3.41 -17.42 18.32
C GLN A 99 -2.20 -16.49 18.58
N GLU A 100 -0.99 -17.03 18.65
CA GLU A 100 0.27 -16.29 18.84
C GLU A 100 0.89 -15.81 17.51
N GLN A 101 0.31 -16.20 16.36
CA GLN A 101 0.81 -15.78 15.05
C GLN A 101 0.25 -14.42 14.66
N VAL A 102 1.14 -13.54 14.19
CA VAL A 102 0.79 -12.23 13.64
C VAL A 102 1.46 -12.07 12.28
N VAL A 103 0.66 -11.73 11.27
CA VAL A 103 1.12 -11.41 9.92
C VAL A 103 0.69 -9.97 9.61
N ASN A 104 1.63 -9.15 9.14
CA ASN A 104 1.33 -7.80 8.69
C ASN A 104 1.58 -7.73 7.19
N MET A 105 0.68 -7.08 6.45
CA MET A 105 0.79 -6.89 5.01
C MET A 105 0.45 -5.45 4.63
N ASP A 106 1.18 -4.93 3.64
CA ASP A 106 0.92 -3.63 3.04
C ASP A 106 -0.16 -3.76 1.97
N LEU A 107 -1.27 -3.05 2.13
CA LEU A 107 -2.40 -3.12 1.23
C LEU A 107 -2.14 -2.41 -0.10
N TRP A 108 -1.23 -1.43 -0.12
CA TRP A 108 -0.79 -0.83 -1.39
C TRP A 108 0.07 -1.79 -2.19
N ASP A 109 0.92 -2.57 -1.53
CA ASP A 109 1.72 -3.61 -2.18
C ASP A 109 0.83 -4.64 -2.88
N LEU A 110 -0.28 -5.04 -2.23
CA LEU A 110 -1.29 -5.91 -2.85
C LEU A 110 -1.93 -5.25 -4.08
N CYS A 111 -2.22 -3.94 -4.03
CA CYS A 111 -2.74 -3.21 -5.18
C CYS A 111 -1.74 -3.22 -6.34
N TYR A 112 -0.44 -3.05 -6.05
CA TYR A 112 0.60 -3.09 -7.07
C TYR A 112 0.72 -4.46 -7.73
N GLN A 113 0.65 -5.54 -6.94
CA GLN A 113 0.61 -6.92 -7.46
C GLN A 113 -0.59 -7.19 -8.38
N VAL A 114 -1.69 -6.45 -8.19
CA VAL A 114 -2.86 -6.53 -9.06
C VAL A 114 -2.67 -5.65 -10.29
N CYS A 115 -2.29 -4.39 -10.15
CA CYS A 115 -2.30 -3.43 -11.25
C CYS A 115 -1.13 -3.57 -12.23
N PHE A 116 0.04 -4.04 -11.78
CA PHE A 116 1.24 -4.11 -12.60
C PHE A 116 1.59 -5.54 -13.02
N VAL A 117 2.20 -5.68 -14.20
CA VAL A 117 2.70 -6.96 -14.73
C VAL A 117 3.98 -7.34 -13.98
N ASP A 118 4.04 -8.60 -13.51
CA ASP A 118 5.20 -9.19 -12.82
C ASP A 118 5.81 -8.27 -11.74
N TYR A 119 4.94 -7.62 -10.96
CA TYR A 119 5.36 -6.68 -9.94
C TYR A 119 6.21 -7.37 -8.87
N SER A 120 7.37 -6.77 -8.61
CA SER A 120 8.19 -7.02 -7.43
C SER A 120 8.75 -5.66 -6.96
N PRO A 121 8.97 -5.46 -5.64
CA PRO A 121 9.64 -4.26 -5.15
C PRO A 121 11.02 -4.01 -5.76
N GLU A 122 11.66 -5.06 -6.30
CA GLU A 122 12.95 -5.00 -7.00
C GLU A 122 12.82 -4.81 -8.52
N ASN A 123 11.63 -5.05 -9.07
CA ASN A 123 11.39 -5.01 -10.51
C ASN A 123 10.95 -3.60 -10.94
N VAL A 124 11.91 -2.82 -11.40
CA VAL A 124 11.74 -1.43 -11.83
C VAL A 124 12.46 -1.23 -13.17
N PRO A 125 11.82 -0.63 -14.20
CA PRO A 125 10.49 0.00 -14.21
C PRO A 125 9.32 -0.98 -14.29
N VAL A 126 8.17 -0.59 -13.75
CA VAL A 126 6.92 -1.38 -13.82
C VAL A 126 6.11 -1.04 -15.07
N ASP A 127 5.30 -2.00 -15.53
CA ASP A 127 4.31 -1.80 -16.59
C ASP A 127 2.90 -2.20 -16.10
N ILE A 128 1.86 -1.54 -16.62
CA ILE A 128 0.47 -1.80 -16.23
C ILE A 128 -0.04 -3.06 -16.91
N ASP A 129 -0.80 -3.87 -16.18
CA ASP A 129 -1.57 -4.96 -16.79
C ASP A 129 -2.76 -4.37 -17.55
N THR A 130 -2.57 -4.12 -18.85
CA THR A 130 -3.58 -3.52 -19.71
C THR A 130 -4.83 -4.39 -19.87
N ASN A 131 -4.81 -5.67 -19.48
CA ASN A 131 -6.01 -6.52 -19.46
C ASN A 131 -7.01 -6.10 -18.39
N LEU A 132 -6.59 -5.26 -17.43
CA LEU A 132 -7.50 -4.63 -16.46
C LEU A 132 -8.28 -3.46 -17.04
N LEU A 133 -8.02 -3.10 -18.30
CA LEU A 133 -8.71 -2.03 -19.00
C LEU A 133 -9.44 -2.62 -20.22
N ASP A 134 -10.64 -2.12 -20.48
CA ASP A 134 -11.42 -2.49 -21.66
C ASP A 134 -10.96 -1.73 -22.92
N GLU A 135 -11.67 -1.93 -24.03
CA GLU A 135 -11.37 -1.28 -25.31
C GLU A 135 -11.51 0.26 -25.29
N PHE A 136 -12.19 0.82 -24.29
CA PHE A 136 -12.34 2.26 -24.08
C PHE A 136 -11.32 2.83 -23.10
N GLY A 137 -10.47 1.97 -22.50
CA GLY A 137 -9.55 2.35 -21.44
C GLY A 137 -10.23 2.54 -20.08
N GLU A 138 -11.46 2.04 -19.92
CA GLU A 138 -12.15 1.98 -18.63
C GLU A 138 -11.82 0.67 -17.91
N VAL A 139 -12.14 0.59 -16.61
CA VAL A 139 -11.82 -0.58 -15.80
C VAL A 139 -12.62 -1.80 -16.23
N ASP A 140 -11.94 -2.89 -16.59
CA ASP A 140 -12.57 -4.21 -16.69
C ASP A 140 -12.84 -4.75 -15.28
N TRP A 141 -14.04 -4.48 -14.78
CA TRP A 141 -14.47 -4.87 -13.44
C TRP A 141 -14.47 -6.39 -13.21
N GLN A 142 -14.71 -7.18 -14.27
CA GLN A 142 -14.78 -8.63 -14.15
C GLN A 142 -13.37 -9.21 -14.04
N TYR A 143 -12.44 -8.74 -14.87
CA TYR A 143 -11.05 -9.17 -14.80
C TYR A 143 -10.38 -8.70 -13.50
N LEU A 144 -10.64 -7.46 -13.08
CA LEU A 144 -10.16 -6.93 -11.80
C LEU A 144 -10.67 -7.75 -10.60
N GLU A 145 -11.96 -8.09 -10.56
CA GLU A 145 -12.52 -8.95 -9.51
C GLU A 145 -11.86 -10.34 -9.52
N SER A 146 -11.71 -10.94 -10.70
CA SER A 146 -11.06 -12.25 -10.82
C SER A 146 -9.62 -12.23 -10.29
N LYS A 147 -8.83 -11.21 -10.68
CA LYS A 147 -7.43 -11.06 -10.28
C LYS A 147 -7.29 -10.80 -8.78
N THR A 148 -8.11 -9.90 -8.23
CA THR A 148 -8.11 -9.60 -6.78
C THR A 148 -8.56 -10.79 -5.95
N LYS A 149 -9.61 -11.51 -6.36
CA LYS A 149 -10.07 -12.73 -5.69
C LYS A 149 -8.98 -13.81 -5.71
N GLY A 150 -8.33 -14.02 -6.85
CA GLY A 150 -7.23 -14.97 -6.97
C GLY A 150 -6.03 -14.62 -6.08
N LEU A 151 -5.67 -13.33 -6.00
CA LEU A 151 -4.62 -12.86 -5.10
C LEU A 151 -4.96 -13.13 -3.63
N VAL A 152 -6.14 -12.69 -3.19
CA VAL A 152 -6.55 -12.84 -1.78
C VAL A 152 -6.71 -14.31 -1.39
N GLN A 153 -7.27 -15.16 -2.27
CA GLN A 153 -7.35 -16.59 -2.04
C GLN A 153 -5.96 -17.18 -1.76
N ARG A 154 -4.97 -16.90 -2.61
CA ARG A 154 -3.58 -17.37 -2.41
C ARG A 154 -2.99 -16.90 -1.08
N ILE A 155 -3.26 -15.65 -0.68
CA ILE A 155 -2.80 -15.12 0.61
C ILE A 155 -3.35 -15.97 1.76
N PHE A 156 -4.66 -16.24 1.77
CA PHE A 156 -5.28 -17.01 2.85
C PHE A 156 -4.93 -18.50 2.80
N ASP A 157 -4.77 -19.11 1.62
CA ASP A 157 -4.31 -20.49 1.49
C ASP A 157 -2.93 -20.68 2.14
N ASN A 158 -2.00 -19.74 1.91
CA ASN A 158 -0.67 -19.74 2.54
C ASN A 158 -0.71 -19.52 4.08
N LEU A 159 -1.82 -19.02 4.63
CA LEU A 159 -2.03 -18.88 6.07
C LEU A 159 -2.63 -20.14 6.68
N ILE A 160 -3.47 -20.86 5.94
CA ILE A 160 -4.06 -22.14 6.39
C ILE A 160 -2.97 -23.20 6.56
N ASP A 161 -1.94 -23.20 5.70
CA ASP A 161 -0.76 -24.05 5.88
C ASP A 161 0.01 -23.78 7.20
N ARG A 162 -0.34 -22.71 7.91
CA ARG A 162 0.24 -22.32 9.21
C ARG A 162 -0.73 -22.46 10.39
N GLU A 163 -1.98 -22.85 10.15
CA GLU A 163 -3.00 -23.15 11.18
C GLU A 163 -2.84 -24.56 11.79
#